data_AF-A0A7C7YLX7-F1
#
_entry.id   AF-A0A7C7YLX7-F1
#
_cell.length_a   1.000
_cell.length_b   1.000
_cell.length_c   1.000
_cell.angle_alpha   90.00
_cell.angle_beta   90.00
_cell.angle_gamma   90.00
#
_symmetry.space_group_name_H-M   'P 1'
#
loop_
_entity.id
_entity.type
_entity.pdbx_description
1 polymer ?
#
loop_
_entity_poly.entity_id
_entity_poly.type
_entity_poly.pdbx_seq_one_letter_code
_entity_poly.pdbx_strand_id
1 'polypeptide(L)'
;MKAMERLLEIMVRLRDPEDGCPWDREQDFASIAPYTIEEAYEVDDAIRRGDMEDLLGELGDLLLQVVYHAQLAHEAGHFDFNRVAEGIAEKLVRRHPHVFEAPGTRSLEEVHRSWEATKAEERRDRAARRDATSDPLGGVAEALPALMRAAKLQGRAKADLEPPSAEALKAELAQRFLDLSAEPEAAGEELGDVLFTAVALARALGVDPERALRDANARFEGRFRADKHEGQDEEEGA
;
A
#
# COMPACT_ATOMS: atom_id res chain seq x y z
N MET A 1 25.36 19.96 10.73
CA MET A 1 24.83 18.78 10.04
C MET A 1 23.33 18.72 10.30
N LYS A 2 22.54 18.70 9.24
CA LYS A 2 21.07 18.56 9.35
C LYS A 2 20.72 17.10 9.67
N ALA A 3 19.56 16.86 10.29
CA ALA A 3 19.17 15.52 10.74
C ALA A 3 19.17 14.46 9.61
N MET A 4 18.72 14.84 8.41
CA MET A 4 18.74 13.95 7.25
C MET A 4 20.16 13.59 6.79
N GLU A 5 21.08 14.56 6.74
CA GLU A 5 22.48 14.33 6.37
C GLU A 5 23.11 13.30 7.33
N ARG A 6 22.85 13.45 8.64
CA ARG A 6 23.31 12.51 9.66
C ARG A 6 22.79 11.09 9.42
N LEU A 7 21.51 10.92 9.07
CA LEU A 7 20.93 9.60 8.82
C LEU A 7 21.60 8.93 7.61
N LEU A 8 21.80 9.68 6.52
CA LEU A 8 22.49 9.17 5.33
C LEU A 8 23.93 8.77 5.64
N GLU A 9 24.67 9.60 6.39
CA GLU A 9 26.05 9.28 6.81
C GLU A 9 26.12 8.04 7.70
N ILE A 10 25.15 7.85 8.60
CA ILE A 10 25.05 6.63 9.42
C ILE A 10 24.88 5.40 8.51
N MET A 11 23.96 5.45 7.54
CA MET A 11 23.73 4.32 6.63
C MET A 11 24.97 3.98 5.80
N VAL A 12 25.68 5.01 5.28
CA VAL A 12 26.96 4.82 4.59
C VAL A 12 27.97 4.12 5.50
N ARG A 13 28.06 4.54 6.77
CA ARG A 13 29.00 3.92 7.71
C ARG A 13 28.60 2.49 8.09
N LEU A 14 27.32 2.22 8.27
CA LEU A 14 26.80 0.87 8.56
C LEU A 14 27.11 -0.10 7.42
N ARG A 15 27.07 0.38 6.17
CA ARG A 15 27.30 -0.45 4.98
C ARG A 15 28.72 -0.34 4.41
N ASP A 16 29.65 0.27 5.16
CA ASP A 16 31.04 0.41 4.73
C ASP A 16 31.68 -0.98 4.42
N PRO A 17 32.34 -1.17 3.26
CA PRO A 17 32.89 -2.47 2.87
C PRO A 17 34.03 -3.00 3.74
N GLU A 18 34.66 -2.18 4.56
CA GLU A 18 35.78 -2.60 5.41
C GLU A 18 35.36 -2.66 6.87
N ASP A 19 34.74 -1.60 7.38
CA ASP A 19 34.41 -1.40 8.80
C ASP A 19 32.92 -1.48 9.12
N GLY A 20 32.06 -1.68 8.11
CA GLY A 20 30.62 -1.68 8.28
C GLY A 20 30.10 -2.85 9.12
N CYS A 21 28.86 -2.73 9.58
CA CYS A 21 28.14 -3.79 10.26
C CYS A 21 27.95 -4.99 9.32
N PRO A 22 28.39 -6.21 9.69
CA PRO A 22 28.27 -7.38 8.82
C PRO A 22 26.81 -7.67 8.43
N TRP A 23 25.88 -7.54 9.37
CA TRP A 23 24.45 -7.76 9.12
C TRP A 23 23.92 -6.79 8.08
N ASP A 24 24.26 -5.50 8.20
CA ASP A 24 23.79 -4.49 7.26
C ASP A 24 24.36 -4.77 5.87
N ARG A 25 25.65 -5.03 5.77
CA ARG A 25 26.32 -5.28 4.48
C ARG A 25 25.77 -6.48 3.71
N GLU A 26 25.32 -7.51 4.41
CA GLU A 26 24.73 -8.71 3.81
C GLU A 26 23.34 -8.47 3.21
N GLN A 27 22.66 -7.36 3.57
CA GLN A 27 21.33 -7.06 3.05
C GLN A 27 21.37 -6.62 1.58
N ASP A 28 20.33 -7.01 0.85
CA ASP A 28 20.08 -6.62 -0.54
C ASP A 28 18.65 -6.07 -0.72
N PHE A 29 18.27 -5.73 -1.95
CA PHE A 29 16.93 -5.21 -2.22
C PHE A 29 15.80 -6.18 -1.84
N ALA A 30 16.01 -7.48 -2.01
CA ALA A 30 15.00 -8.49 -1.75
C ALA A 30 14.85 -8.76 -0.26
N SER A 31 15.95 -8.74 0.50
CA SER A 31 15.91 -8.93 1.96
C SER A 31 15.29 -7.73 2.69
N ILE A 32 15.45 -6.50 2.16
CA ILE A 32 14.88 -5.28 2.76
C ILE A 32 13.41 -5.04 2.39
N ALA A 33 12.95 -5.54 1.24
CA ALA A 33 11.60 -5.27 0.75
C ALA A 33 10.45 -5.68 1.70
N PRO A 34 10.49 -6.83 2.42
CA PRO A 34 9.46 -7.20 3.39
C PRO A 34 9.32 -6.18 4.52
N TYR A 35 10.44 -5.71 5.09
CA TYR A 35 10.44 -4.72 6.16
C TYR A 35 9.79 -3.40 5.72
N THR A 36 10.00 -2.98 4.47
CA THR A 36 9.31 -1.79 3.92
C THR A 36 7.79 -1.91 3.98
N ILE A 37 7.25 -3.13 3.84
CA ILE A 37 5.81 -3.38 3.93
C ILE A 37 5.36 -3.43 5.39
N GLU A 38 6.15 -4.06 6.25
CA GLU A 38 5.90 -4.15 7.69
C GLU A 38 5.83 -2.76 8.33
N GLU A 39 6.83 -1.89 8.13
CA GLU A 39 6.83 -0.54 8.71
C GLU A 39 5.67 0.33 8.18
N ALA A 40 5.24 0.10 6.94
CA ALA A 40 4.07 0.79 6.41
C ALA A 40 2.77 0.39 7.13
N TYR A 41 2.71 -0.83 7.69
CA TYR A 41 1.60 -1.27 8.53
C TYR A 41 1.70 -0.83 9.97
N GLU A 42 2.90 -0.76 10.54
CA GLU A 42 3.09 -0.21 11.88
C GLU A 42 2.74 1.28 11.91
N VAL A 43 3.10 2.05 10.87
CA VAL A 43 2.62 3.44 10.69
C VAL A 43 1.09 3.51 10.66
N ASP A 44 0.43 2.62 9.92
CA ASP A 44 -1.04 2.56 9.87
C ASP A 44 -1.64 2.18 11.24
N ASP A 45 -0.99 1.28 11.98
CA ASP A 45 -1.41 0.88 13.33
C ASP A 45 -1.29 2.00 14.35
N ALA A 46 -0.15 2.69 14.38
CA ALA A 46 0.07 3.83 15.26
C ALA A 46 -0.97 4.95 15.01
N ILE A 47 -1.28 5.25 13.75
CA ILE A 47 -2.36 6.18 13.38
C ILE A 47 -3.71 5.70 13.91
N ARG A 48 -4.02 4.40 13.76
CA ARG A 48 -5.28 3.80 14.23
C ARG A 48 -5.42 3.86 15.75
N ARG A 49 -4.33 3.68 16.49
CA ARG A 49 -4.31 3.83 17.95
C ARG A 49 -4.30 5.28 18.44
N GLY A 50 -4.07 6.24 17.55
CA GLY A 50 -3.88 7.64 17.91
C GLY A 50 -2.60 7.87 18.72
N ASP A 51 -1.62 6.98 18.57
CA ASP A 51 -0.36 6.99 19.32
C ASP A 51 0.67 7.81 18.55
N MET A 52 0.85 9.06 18.96
CA MET A 52 1.75 10.00 18.27
C MET A 52 3.23 9.76 18.55
N GLU A 53 3.56 9.15 19.69
CA GLU A 53 4.95 8.82 20.02
C GLU A 53 5.40 7.65 19.17
N ASP A 54 4.56 6.62 19.09
CA ASP A 54 4.81 5.46 18.25
C ASP A 54 4.84 5.83 16.77
N LEU A 55 3.88 6.64 16.30
CA LEU A 55 3.86 7.12 14.93
C LEU A 55 5.16 7.85 14.53
N LEU A 56 5.79 8.58 15.46
CA LEU A 56 7.08 9.22 15.20
C LEU A 56 8.19 8.19 14.97
N GLY A 57 8.20 7.10 15.76
CA GLY A 57 9.13 5.98 15.63
C GLY A 57 8.94 5.25 14.30
N GLU A 58 7.71 4.84 14.02
CA GLU A 58 7.37 4.06 12.82
C GLU A 58 7.60 4.83 11.51
N LEU A 59 7.37 6.15 11.51
CA LEU A 59 7.75 7.01 10.37
C LEU A 59 9.27 7.08 10.19
N GLY A 60 10.03 6.99 11.28
CA GLY A 60 11.49 6.88 11.27
C GLY A 60 11.96 5.57 10.66
N ASP A 61 11.35 4.46 11.05
CA ASP A 61 11.70 3.13 10.54
C ASP A 61 11.28 2.95 9.08
N LEU A 62 10.13 3.48 8.67
CA LEU A 62 9.76 3.55 7.26
C LEU A 62 10.73 4.42 6.44
N LEU A 63 11.19 5.55 7.01
CA LEU A 63 12.21 6.39 6.37
C LEU A 63 13.56 5.66 6.26
N LEU A 64 13.94 4.88 7.27
CA LEU A 64 15.14 4.05 7.25
C LEU A 64 15.12 3.11 6.04
N GLN A 65 13.99 2.45 5.74
CA GLN A 65 13.90 1.55 4.59
C GLN A 65 14.13 2.28 3.25
N VAL A 66 13.64 3.52 3.10
CA VAL A 66 13.90 4.35 1.90
C VAL A 66 15.39 4.71 1.79
N VAL A 67 16.01 5.09 2.90
CA VAL A 67 17.45 5.39 2.96
C VAL A 67 18.29 4.14 2.61
N TYR A 68 17.88 2.98 3.12
CA TYR A 68 18.54 1.70 2.87
C TYR A 68 18.55 1.34 1.37
N HIS A 69 17.39 1.38 0.72
CA HIS A 69 17.28 1.12 -0.71
C HIS A 69 18.02 2.16 -1.56
N ALA A 70 18.03 3.42 -1.14
CA ALA A 70 18.80 4.46 -1.82
C ALA A 70 20.31 4.24 -1.71
N GLN A 71 20.79 3.77 -0.55
CA GLN A 71 22.19 3.40 -0.34
C GLN A 71 22.58 2.19 -1.21
N LEU A 72 21.77 1.13 -1.22
CA LEU A 72 21.98 -0.03 -2.10
C LEU A 72 22.03 0.36 -3.58
N ALA A 73 21.13 1.24 -4.02
CA ALA A 73 21.09 1.75 -5.39
C ALA A 73 22.32 2.60 -5.72
N HIS A 74 22.84 3.35 -4.75
CA HIS A 74 24.05 4.14 -4.91
C HIS A 74 25.28 3.24 -5.06
N GLU A 75 25.41 2.22 -4.19
CA GLU A 75 26.47 1.20 -4.27
C GLU A 75 26.47 0.47 -5.61
N ALA A 76 25.29 0.21 -6.17
CA ALA A 76 25.13 -0.41 -7.49
C ALA A 76 25.28 0.58 -8.68
N GLY A 77 25.53 1.88 -8.43
CA GLY A 77 25.70 2.89 -9.46
C GLY A 77 24.41 3.28 -10.21
N HIS A 78 23.23 3.06 -9.61
CA HIS A 78 21.93 3.34 -10.23
C HIS A 78 21.42 4.76 -9.93
N PHE A 79 21.23 5.09 -8.66
CA PHE A 79 20.76 6.40 -8.19
C PHE A 79 21.03 6.56 -6.69
N ASP A 80 20.94 7.77 -6.16
CA ASP A 80 21.10 8.07 -4.74
C ASP A 80 19.81 8.61 -4.11
N PHE A 81 19.86 8.90 -2.80
CA PHE A 81 18.73 9.45 -2.07
C PHE A 81 18.26 10.81 -2.62
N ASN A 82 19.19 11.66 -3.05
CA ASN A 82 18.84 12.97 -3.63
C ASN A 82 17.99 12.81 -4.88
N ARG A 83 18.32 11.83 -5.74
CA ARG A 83 17.52 11.56 -6.93
C ARG A 83 16.13 11.03 -6.61
N VAL A 84 15.98 10.25 -5.54
CA VAL A 84 14.67 9.83 -5.02
C VAL A 84 13.84 11.04 -4.57
N ALA A 85 14.44 11.90 -3.74
CA ALA A 85 13.78 13.10 -3.21
C ALA A 85 13.40 14.11 -4.31
N GLU A 86 14.29 14.35 -5.27
CA GLU A 86 14.05 15.21 -6.42
C GLU A 86 12.90 14.66 -7.29
N GLY A 87 12.92 13.35 -7.57
CA GLY A 87 11.89 12.71 -8.37
C GLY A 87 10.48 12.81 -7.77
N ILE A 88 10.34 12.70 -6.45
CA ILE A 88 9.05 12.92 -5.79
C ILE A 88 8.68 14.41 -5.72
N ALA A 89 9.64 15.30 -5.49
CA ALA A 89 9.39 16.75 -5.44
C ALA A 89 8.88 17.28 -6.80
N GLU A 90 9.57 16.98 -7.90
CA GLU A 90 9.16 17.35 -9.26
C GLU A 90 7.75 16.82 -9.58
N LYS A 91 7.48 15.57 -9.19
CA LYS A 91 6.19 14.91 -9.39
C LYS A 91 5.07 15.59 -8.59
N LEU A 92 5.34 16.01 -7.36
CA LEU A 92 4.37 16.73 -6.53
C LEU A 92 4.09 18.12 -7.10
N VAL A 93 5.10 18.85 -7.55
CA VAL A 93 4.93 20.15 -8.21
C VAL A 93 4.04 20.02 -9.44
N ARG A 94 4.37 19.07 -10.34
CA ARG A 94 3.59 18.82 -11.56
C ARG A 94 2.13 18.42 -11.29
N ARG A 95 1.86 17.70 -10.20
CA ARG A 95 0.50 17.27 -9.82
C ARG A 95 -0.31 18.36 -9.11
N HIS A 96 0.33 19.43 -8.67
CA HIS A 96 -0.30 20.54 -7.96
C HIS A 96 -0.02 21.89 -8.64
N PRO A 97 -0.33 22.05 -9.94
CA PRO A 97 -0.12 23.33 -10.63
C PRO A 97 -0.94 24.47 -9.99
N HIS A 98 -2.08 24.13 -9.37
CA HIS A 98 -2.91 25.07 -8.61
C HIS A 98 -2.23 25.60 -7.33
N VAL A 99 -1.18 24.93 -6.83
CA VAL A 99 -0.37 25.40 -5.69
C VAL A 99 0.85 26.17 -6.19
N PHE A 100 1.53 25.67 -7.23
CA PHE A 100 2.87 26.15 -7.61
C PHE A 100 2.94 27.06 -8.86
N GLU A 101 1.96 27.00 -9.76
CA GLU A 101 2.02 27.71 -11.07
C GLU A 101 0.89 28.73 -11.24
N ALA A 102 -0.34 28.37 -10.88
CA ALA A 102 -1.53 29.21 -11.00
C ALA A 102 -2.33 29.21 -9.69
N PRO A 103 -1.84 29.93 -8.66
CA PRO A 103 -2.48 29.98 -7.35
C PRO A 103 -3.90 30.55 -7.46
N GLY A 104 -4.89 29.80 -6.98
CA GLY A 104 -6.28 30.21 -6.96
C GLY A 104 -7.15 29.21 -6.21
N THR A 105 -8.31 29.66 -5.72
CA THR A 105 -9.30 28.77 -5.08
C THR A 105 -9.91 27.85 -6.13
N ARG A 106 -9.77 26.53 -5.91
CA ARG A 106 -10.44 25.49 -6.71
C ARG A 106 -11.30 24.64 -5.79
N SER A 107 -12.38 24.09 -6.34
CA SER A 107 -13.19 23.10 -5.64
C SER A 107 -12.43 21.78 -5.51
N LEU A 108 -12.80 20.97 -4.50
CA LEU A 108 -12.21 19.64 -4.29
C LEU A 108 -12.37 18.73 -5.51
N GLU A 109 -13.53 18.82 -6.19
CA GLU A 109 -13.79 18.04 -7.41
C GLU A 109 -12.86 18.42 -8.56
N GLU A 110 -12.59 19.71 -8.75
CA GLU A 110 -11.68 20.20 -9.79
C GLU A 110 -10.24 19.75 -9.53
N VAL A 111 -9.80 19.80 -8.27
CA VAL A 111 -8.48 19.29 -7.86
C VAL A 111 -8.39 17.78 -8.11
N HIS A 112 -9.41 17.01 -7.72
CA HIS A 112 -9.44 15.57 -7.92
C HIS A 112 -9.42 15.19 -9.41
N ARG A 113 -10.23 15.85 -10.24
CA ARG A 113 -10.23 15.64 -11.71
C ARG A 113 -8.88 15.96 -12.33
N SER A 114 -8.28 17.09 -11.96
CA SER A 114 -6.95 17.49 -12.44
C SER A 114 -5.88 16.48 -12.03
N TRP A 115 -5.92 16.00 -10.79
CA TRP A 115 -4.98 15.00 -10.30
C TRP A 115 -5.07 13.71 -11.13
N GLU A 116 -6.27 13.15 -11.27
CA GLU A 116 -6.45 11.90 -12.02
C GLU A 116 -6.05 12.03 -13.50
N ALA A 117 -6.30 13.18 -14.13
CA ALA A 117 -5.82 13.48 -15.48
C ALA A 117 -4.29 13.48 -15.58
N THR A 118 -3.59 14.21 -14.71
CA THR A 118 -2.11 14.23 -14.69
C THR A 118 -1.53 12.84 -14.39
N LYS A 119 -2.16 12.07 -13.49
CA LYS A 119 -1.79 10.68 -13.22
C LYS A 119 -1.93 9.79 -14.46
N ALA A 120 -2.97 9.98 -15.26
CA ALA A 120 -3.19 9.21 -16.49
C ALA A 120 -2.15 9.53 -17.56
N GLU A 121 -1.78 10.80 -17.71
CA GLU A 121 -0.75 11.24 -18.64
C GLU A 121 0.63 10.66 -18.27
N GLU A 122 1.04 10.75 -16.99
CA GLU A 122 2.31 10.16 -16.52
C GLU A 122 2.39 8.64 -16.73
N ARG A 123 1.25 7.95 -16.76
CA ARG A 123 1.20 6.51 -17.06
C ARG A 123 1.44 6.25 -18.55
N ARG A 124 0.80 7.03 -19.42
CA ARG A 124 1.00 6.96 -20.88
C ARG A 124 2.47 7.20 -21.23
N ASP A 125 3.10 8.20 -20.63
CA ASP A 125 4.51 8.50 -20.84
C ASP A 125 5.44 7.37 -20.36
N ARG A 126 5.11 6.74 -19.23
CA ARG A 126 5.87 5.58 -18.72
C ARG A 126 5.71 4.34 -19.59
N ALA A 127 4.51 4.08 -20.11
CA ALA A 127 4.25 2.98 -21.03
C ALA A 127 5.03 3.16 -22.33
N ALA A 128 5.02 4.38 -22.89
CA ALA A 128 5.78 4.73 -24.09
C ALA A 128 7.30 4.54 -23.92
N ARG A 129 7.84 4.79 -22.72
CA ARG A 129 9.28 4.61 -22.42
C ARG A 129 9.71 3.16 -22.20
N ARG A 130 8.78 2.25 -21.87
CA ARG A 130 9.10 0.87 -21.50
C ARG A 130 8.96 -0.14 -22.65
N ASP A 131 8.59 0.31 -23.85
CA ASP A 131 8.17 -0.54 -24.98
C ASP A 131 7.13 -1.61 -24.55
N ALA A 132 6.41 -1.31 -23.47
CA ALA A 132 5.36 -2.13 -22.93
C ALA A 132 4.10 -1.66 -23.63
N THR A 133 3.59 -2.49 -24.54
CA THR A 133 2.24 -2.36 -25.11
C THR A 133 1.26 -1.93 -24.02
N SER A 134 0.37 -0.99 -24.35
CA SER A 134 -0.55 -0.30 -23.43
C SER A 134 -1.44 -1.27 -22.64
N ASP A 135 -0.90 -1.93 -21.61
CA ASP A 135 -1.67 -2.72 -20.68
C ASP A 135 -2.49 -1.74 -19.83
N PRO A 136 -3.83 -1.69 -19.99
CA PRO A 136 -4.69 -0.79 -19.22
C PRO A 136 -4.63 -1.09 -17.71
N LEU A 137 -4.16 -2.29 -17.31
CA LEU A 137 -3.95 -2.70 -15.93
C LEU A 137 -2.48 -2.50 -15.48
N GLY A 138 -1.57 -2.16 -16.39
CA GLY A 138 -0.13 -2.11 -16.16
C GLY A 138 0.31 -1.15 -15.06
N GLY A 139 1.15 -1.63 -14.13
CA GLY A 139 1.68 -0.84 -13.00
C GLY A 139 0.89 -0.95 -11.69
N VAL A 140 0.03 -1.96 -11.52
CA VAL A 140 -0.39 -2.41 -10.17
C VAL A 140 0.70 -3.35 -9.68
N ALA A 141 1.37 -3.02 -8.57
CA ALA A 141 2.42 -3.87 -8.02
C ALA A 141 1.87 -5.24 -7.60
N GLU A 142 2.54 -6.31 -8.00
CA GLU A 142 2.16 -7.70 -7.68
C GLU A 142 2.25 -7.99 -6.19
N ALA A 143 3.23 -7.39 -5.51
CA ALA A 143 3.46 -7.52 -4.07
C ALA A 143 2.41 -6.79 -3.19
N LEU A 144 1.38 -6.18 -3.77
CA LEU A 144 0.30 -5.61 -2.96
C LEU A 144 -0.55 -6.73 -2.35
N PRO A 145 -1.07 -6.53 -1.13
CA PRO A 145 -2.08 -7.41 -0.56
C PRO A 145 -3.23 -7.64 -1.53
N ALA A 146 -3.79 -8.85 -1.52
CA ALA A 146 -4.75 -9.29 -2.53
C ALA A 146 -5.96 -8.36 -2.65
N LEU A 147 -6.53 -7.89 -1.53
CA LEU A 147 -7.71 -7.01 -1.55
C LEU A 147 -7.37 -5.61 -2.09
N MET A 148 -6.24 -5.03 -1.66
CA MET A 148 -5.74 -3.76 -2.21
C MET A 148 -5.44 -3.86 -3.71
N ARG A 149 -4.82 -4.97 -4.14
CA ARG A 149 -4.48 -5.24 -5.53
C ARG A 149 -5.74 -5.35 -6.37
N ALA A 150 -6.71 -6.16 -5.94
CA ALA A 150 -8.02 -6.29 -6.58
C ALA A 150 -8.71 -4.93 -6.71
N ALA A 151 -8.71 -4.14 -5.64
CA ALA A 151 -9.33 -2.82 -5.64
C ALA A 151 -8.70 -1.86 -6.67
N LYS A 152 -7.36 -1.87 -6.78
CA LYS A 152 -6.63 -1.08 -7.78
C LYS A 152 -6.85 -1.58 -9.20
N LEU A 153 -6.86 -2.90 -9.43
CA LEU A 153 -7.11 -3.50 -10.74
C LEU A 153 -8.50 -3.10 -11.25
N GLN A 154 -9.54 -3.32 -10.44
CA GLN A 154 -10.89 -2.93 -10.77
C GLN A 154 -11.05 -1.41 -10.94
N GLY A 155 -10.22 -0.61 -10.26
CA GLY A 155 -10.24 0.86 -10.41
C GLY A 155 -9.70 1.33 -11.74
N ARG A 156 -8.75 0.58 -12.30
CA ARG A 156 -8.19 0.85 -13.62
C ARG A 156 -9.09 0.34 -14.74
N ALA A 157 -9.73 -0.81 -14.53
CA ALA A 157 -10.70 -1.36 -15.47
C ALA A 157 -11.89 -0.42 -15.75
N LYS A 158 -12.22 0.51 -14.84
CA LYS A 158 -13.29 1.51 -15.02
C LYS A 158 -13.02 2.57 -16.12
N ALA A 159 -11.89 2.53 -16.82
CA ALA A 159 -11.65 3.50 -17.89
C ALA A 159 -12.65 3.37 -19.06
N ASP A 160 -13.27 2.18 -19.25
CA ASP A 160 -14.05 1.89 -20.46
C ASP A 160 -15.50 1.36 -20.19
N LEU A 161 -15.97 1.27 -18.94
CA LEU A 161 -17.31 0.74 -18.61
C LEU A 161 -17.98 1.47 -17.43
N GLU A 162 -19.30 1.66 -17.52
CA GLU A 162 -20.13 2.16 -16.41
C GLU A 162 -20.15 1.12 -15.29
N PRO A 163 -19.74 1.47 -14.07
CA PRO A 163 -19.60 0.49 -13.00
C PRO A 163 -20.97 0.02 -12.47
N PRO A 164 -21.10 -1.28 -12.14
CA PRO A 164 -22.34 -1.81 -11.57
C PRO A 164 -22.68 -1.13 -10.23
N SER A 165 -23.98 -1.03 -9.93
CA SER A 165 -24.45 -0.49 -8.66
C SER A 165 -24.11 -1.41 -7.49
N ALA A 166 -24.11 -0.88 -6.27
CA ALA A 166 -23.88 -1.67 -5.07
C ALA A 166 -24.95 -2.78 -4.91
N GLU A 167 -26.19 -2.52 -5.30
CA GLU A 167 -27.29 -3.49 -5.27
C GLU A 167 -27.06 -4.64 -6.25
N ALA A 168 -26.60 -4.33 -7.47
CA ALA A 168 -26.26 -5.34 -8.46
C ALA A 168 -25.11 -6.23 -7.98
N LEU A 169 -24.05 -5.62 -7.42
CA LEU A 169 -22.91 -6.34 -6.86
C LEU A 169 -23.28 -7.18 -5.63
N LYS A 170 -24.23 -6.74 -4.80
CA LYS A 170 -24.77 -7.56 -3.70
C LYS A 170 -25.48 -8.80 -4.23
N ALA A 171 -26.31 -8.64 -5.26
CA ALA A 171 -27.03 -9.76 -5.87
C ALA A 171 -26.05 -10.75 -6.53
N GLU A 172 -25.06 -10.23 -7.27
CA GLU A 172 -24.01 -11.06 -7.87
C GLU A 172 -23.20 -11.83 -6.81
N LEU A 173 -22.78 -11.16 -5.74
CA LEU A 173 -22.04 -11.79 -4.64
C LEU A 173 -22.85 -12.91 -3.99
N ALA A 174 -24.15 -12.68 -3.75
CA ALA A 174 -25.04 -13.70 -3.19
C ALA A 174 -25.16 -14.91 -4.10
N GLN A 175 -25.33 -14.69 -5.41
CA GLN A 175 -25.42 -15.78 -6.39
C GLN A 175 -24.12 -16.58 -6.46
N ARG A 176 -22.96 -15.91 -6.56
CA ARG A 176 -21.65 -16.58 -6.58
C ARG A 176 -21.39 -17.40 -5.31
N PHE A 177 -21.84 -16.92 -4.16
CA PHE A 177 -21.73 -17.67 -2.92
C PHE A 177 -22.64 -18.91 -2.90
N LEU A 178 -23.83 -18.84 -3.51
CA LEU A 178 -24.73 -19.99 -3.64
C LEU A 178 -24.21 -21.05 -4.63
N ASP A 179 -23.54 -20.60 -5.69
CA ASP A 179 -22.99 -21.47 -6.72
C ASP A 179 -21.62 -22.07 -6.33
N LEU A 180 -21.04 -21.62 -5.21
CA LEU A 180 -19.73 -22.07 -4.73
C LEU A 180 -19.74 -23.57 -4.41
N SER A 181 -18.87 -24.31 -5.09
CA SER A 181 -18.65 -25.73 -4.88
C SER A 181 -18.03 -26.00 -3.51
N ALA A 182 -18.46 -27.11 -2.88
CA ALA A 182 -17.83 -27.65 -1.69
C ALA A 182 -16.60 -28.53 -1.99
N GLU A 183 -16.33 -28.82 -3.27
CA GLU A 183 -15.20 -29.63 -3.71
C GLU A 183 -13.92 -28.77 -3.78
N PRO A 184 -12.86 -29.09 -3.03
CA PRO A 184 -11.67 -28.23 -2.88
C PRO A 184 -11.00 -27.81 -4.20
N GLU A 185 -10.96 -28.70 -5.19
CA GLU A 185 -10.32 -28.45 -6.48
C GLU A 185 -11.07 -27.42 -7.33
N ALA A 186 -12.39 -27.30 -7.18
CA ALA A 186 -13.23 -26.31 -7.87
C ALA A 186 -13.44 -25.04 -7.02
N ALA A 187 -13.45 -25.19 -5.69
CA ALA A 187 -13.73 -24.11 -4.75
C ALA A 187 -12.68 -22.98 -4.80
N GLY A 188 -11.43 -23.27 -5.15
CA GLY A 188 -10.35 -22.29 -5.13
C GLY A 188 -10.57 -21.11 -6.09
N GLU A 189 -10.93 -21.40 -7.35
CA GLU A 189 -11.21 -20.37 -8.37
C GLU A 189 -12.49 -19.59 -8.03
N GLU A 190 -13.55 -20.31 -7.70
CA GLU A 190 -14.86 -19.74 -7.37
C GLU A 190 -14.82 -18.87 -6.11
N LEU A 191 -14.08 -19.28 -5.07
CA LEU A 191 -13.85 -18.49 -3.87
C LEU A 191 -13.07 -17.21 -4.19
N GLY A 192 -12.09 -17.29 -5.08
CA GLY A 192 -11.37 -16.12 -5.59
C GLY A 192 -12.33 -15.09 -6.21
N ASP A 193 -13.26 -15.55 -7.03
CA ASP A 193 -14.29 -14.73 -7.67
C ASP A 193 -15.28 -14.10 -6.66
N VAL A 194 -15.67 -14.87 -5.63
CA VAL A 194 -16.48 -14.37 -4.51
C VAL A 194 -15.75 -13.21 -3.80
N LEU A 195 -14.47 -13.40 -3.45
CA LEU A 195 -13.66 -12.37 -2.79
C LEU A 195 -13.44 -11.14 -3.70
N PHE A 196 -13.20 -11.35 -4.99
CA PHE A 196 -13.03 -10.28 -5.96
C PHE A 196 -14.33 -9.45 -6.12
N THR A 197 -15.48 -10.11 -6.14
CA THR A 197 -16.80 -9.45 -6.19
C THR A 197 -17.08 -8.68 -4.90
N ALA A 198 -16.71 -9.23 -3.74
CA ALA A 198 -16.81 -8.52 -2.46
C ALA A 198 -15.95 -7.24 -2.44
N VAL A 199 -14.76 -7.26 -3.03
CA VAL A 199 -13.91 -6.07 -3.22
C VAL A 199 -14.60 -5.04 -4.13
N ALA A 200 -15.24 -5.47 -5.22
CA ALA A 200 -16.00 -4.57 -6.09
C ALA A 200 -17.15 -3.90 -5.35
N LEU A 201 -17.89 -4.66 -4.53
CA LEU A 201 -18.95 -4.15 -3.67
C LEU A 201 -18.43 -3.14 -2.66
N ALA A 202 -17.35 -3.44 -1.94
CA ALA A 202 -16.73 -2.51 -0.99
C ALA A 202 -16.40 -1.17 -1.67
N ARG A 203 -15.84 -1.21 -2.88
CA ARG A 203 -15.54 0.00 -3.65
C ARG A 203 -16.76 0.78 -4.10
N ALA A 204 -17.83 0.09 -4.51
CA ALA A 204 -19.09 0.74 -4.86
C ALA A 204 -19.72 1.45 -3.64
N LEU A 205 -19.46 0.95 -2.43
CA LEU A 205 -19.88 1.55 -1.16
C LEU A 205 -18.92 2.63 -0.63
N GLY A 206 -17.80 2.90 -1.31
CA GLY A 206 -16.77 3.83 -0.83
C GLY A 206 -15.95 3.32 0.35
N VAL A 207 -15.91 2.00 0.56
CA VAL A 207 -15.19 1.32 1.64
C VAL A 207 -13.86 0.76 1.11
N ASP A 208 -12.78 0.93 1.86
CA ASP A 208 -11.52 0.24 1.59
C ASP A 208 -11.61 -1.22 2.08
N PRO A 209 -11.52 -2.22 1.17
CA PRO A 209 -11.73 -3.62 1.53
C PRO A 209 -10.63 -4.21 2.41
N GLU A 210 -9.38 -3.77 2.24
CA GLU A 210 -8.26 -4.22 3.06
C GLU A 210 -8.44 -3.75 4.50
N ARG A 211 -8.76 -2.46 4.66
CA ARG A 211 -9.07 -1.88 5.96
C ARG A 211 -10.27 -2.56 6.62
N ALA A 212 -11.34 -2.80 5.87
CA ALA A 212 -12.55 -3.43 6.40
C ALA A 212 -12.28 -4.84 6.97
N LEU A 213 -11.43 -5.63 6.30
CA LEU A 213 -11.05 -6.95 6.79
C LEU A 213 -10.13 -6.86 8.02
N ARG A 214 -9.18 -5.92 8.06
CA ARG A 214 -8.35 -5.70 9.26
C ARG A 214 -9.17 -5.33 10.48
N ASP A 215 -10.13 -4.42 10.32
CA ASP A 215 -11.03 -4.06 11.40
C ASP A 215 -11.84 -5.28 11.87
N ALA A 216 -12.22 -6.17 10.96
CA ALA A 216 -12.89 -7.43 11.32
C ALA A 216 -11.99 -8.40 12.09
N ASN A 217 -10.72 -8.53 11.69
CA ASN A 217 -9.71 -9.34 12.39
C ASN A 217 -9.47 -8.80 13.81
N ALA A 218 -9.26 -7.48 13.96
CA ALA A 218 -9.08 -6.85 15.27
C ALA A 218 -10.29 -7.08 16.20
N ARG A 219 -11.53 -6.98 15.67
CA ARG A 219 -12.73 -7.31 16.44
C ARG A 219 -12.77 -8.79 16.83
N PHE A 220 -12.34 -9.70 15.95
CA PHE A 220 -12.28 -11.13 16.26
C PHE A 220 -11.25 -11.41 17.36
N GLU A 221 -10.04 -10.87 17.24
CA GLU A 221 -8.99 -10.98 18.26
C GLU A 221 -9.45 -10.44 19.62
N GLY A 222 -10.10 -9.27 19.63
CA GLY A 222 -10.64 -8.69 20.84
C GLY A 222 -11.65 -9.60 21.55
N ARG A 223 -12.60 -10.18 20.79
CA ARG A 223 -13.57 -11.15 21.34
C ARG A 223 -12.88 -12.40 21.87
N PHE A 224 -11.98 -12.99 21.08
CA PHE A 224 -11.29 -14.21 21.46
C PHE A 224 -10.43 -14.03 22.72
N ARG A 225 -9.79 -12.87 22.90
CA ARG A 225 -9.01 -12.55 24.11
C ARG A 225 -9.93 -12.36 25.33
N ALA A 226 -11.09 -11.74 25.16
CA ALA A 226 -12.07 -11.59 26.24
C ALA A 226 -12.62 -12.95 26.71
N ASP A 227 -13.06 -13.79 25.78
CA ASP A 227 -13.61 -15.13 26.07
C ASP A 227 -12.58 -16.03 26.80
N LYS A 228 -11.29 -15.88 26.49
CA LYS A 228 -10.21 -16.61 27.18
C LYS A 228 -9.91 -16.09 28.59
N HIS A 229 -10.05 -14.79 28.83
CA HIS A 229 -9.91 -14.23 30.17
C HIS A 229 -11.04 -14.72 31.10
N GLU A 230 -12.28 -14.77 30.61
CA GLU A 230 -13.42 -15.28 31.38
C GLU A 230 -13.25 -16.77 31.73
N GLY A 231 -12.70 -17.59 30.83
CA GLY A 231 -12.43 -19.01 31.10
C GLY A 231 -11.28 -19.28 32.08
N GLN A 232 -10.34 -18.35 32.25
CA GLN A 232 -9.22 -18.47 33.21
C GLN A 232 -9.62 -18.05 34.63
N ASP A 233 -10.46 -17.02 34.76
CA ASP A 233 -11.01 -16.59 36.05
C ASP A 233 -11.99 -17.64 36.64
N GLU A 234 -12.65 -18.45 35.79
CA GLU A 234 -13.47 -19.59 36.23
C GLU A 234 -12.65 -20.82 36.68
N GLU A 235 -11.44 -21.03 36.14
CA GLU A 235 -10.54 -22.14 36.54
C GLU A 235 -9.70 -21.82 37.80
N GLU A 236 -9.34 -20.55 38.04
CA GLU A 236 -8.61 -20.14 39.27
C GLU A 236 -9.54 -19.91 40.48
N GLY A 237 -10.85 -19.82 40.25
CA GLY A 237 -11.88 -19.65 41.28
C GLY A 237 -12.57 -20.93 41.77
N ALA A 238 -12.18 -22.11 41.26
CA ALA A 238 -12.72 -23.43 41.61
C ALA A 238 -11.72 -24.28 42.42
#